data_AF-A0A4V0XRV3-F1
#
_entry.id   AF-A0A4V0XRV3-F1
#
_cell.length_a   1.000
_cell.length_b   1.000
_cell.length_c   1.000
_cell.angle_alpha   90.00
_cell.angle_beta   90.00
_cell.angle_gamma   90.00
#
_symmetry.space_group_name_H-M   'P 1'
#
loop_
_entity.id
_entity.type
_entity.pdbx_description
1 polymer ?
#
loop_
_entity_poly.entity_id
_entity_poly.type
_entity_poly.pdbx_seq_one_letter_code
_entity_poly.pdbx_strand_id
1 'polypeptide(L)'
;MTKIANHGRREYSVGALRIPFETFTFRDQNHIAHVFYCLWQNKISTAVAAATSTPEAAPEHAPMGNWKTRDRLRNVLRGERHFGQQVLEIIIFDIPDFPQAEAAFLRRLPDLIKPR
;
A
#
# COMPACT_ATOMS: atom_id res chain seq x y z
N MET A 1 15.95 -13.56 -6.04
CA MET A 1 14.65 -13.05 -6.50
C MET A 1 14.80 -11.64 -7.08
N THR A 2 14.63 -11.49 -8.40
CA THR A 2 14.86 -10.27 -9.18
C THR A 2 13.54 -9.75 -9.74
N LYS A 3 13.28 -8.43 -9.66
CA LYS A 3 12.09 -7.83 -10.29
C LYS A 3 12.25 -7.84 -11.81
N ILE A 4 11.31 -8.46 -12.52
CA ILE A 4 11.32 -8.57 -13.98
C ILE A 4 10.20 -7.75 -14.65
N ALA A 5 9.16 -7.35 -13.91
CA ALA A 5 8.13 -6.46 -14.42
C ALA A 5 7.53 -5.58 -13.31
N ASN A 6 7.08 -4.38 -13.71
CA ASN A 6 6.22 -3.50 -12.94
C ASN A 6 4.94 -3.26 -13.75
N HIS A 7 3.81 -3.72 -13.23
CA HIS A 7 2.50 -3.61 -13.88
C HIS A 7 1.72 -2.39 -13.39
N GLY A 8 2.35 -1.57 -12.54
CA GLY A 8 1.82 -0.32 -12.02
C GLY A 8 0.77 -0.52 -10.93
N ARG A 9 0.11 0.59 -10.60
CA ARG A 9 -0.98 0.62 -9.64
C ARG A 9 -2.28 0.19 -10.31
N ARG A 10 -2.97 -0.77 -9.70
CA ARG A 10 -4.30 -1.24 -10.12
C ARG A 10 -5.27 -1.17 -8.97
N GLU A 11 -6.54 -0.93 -9.29
CA GLU A 11 -7.60 -0.83 -8.30
C GLU A 11 -8.52 -2.05 -8.42
N TYR A 12 -8.73 -2.74 -7.30
CA TYR A 12 -9.56 -3.93 -7.25
C TYR A 12 -10.74 -3.72 -6.31
N SER A 13 -11.91 -4.23 -6.70
CA SER A 13 -13.15 -4.03 -5.95
C SER A 13 -13.51 -5.29 -5.16
N VAL A 14 -13.89 -5.11 -3.89
CA VAL A 14 -14.43 -6.15 -3.02
C VAL A 14 -15.66 -5.60 -2.30
N GLY A 15 -16.84 -6.00 -2.77
CA GLY A 15 -18.09 -5.35 -2.35
C GLY A 15 -18.04 -3.84 -2.68
N ALA A 16 -18.21 -3.00 -1.67
CA ALA A 16 -18.13 -1.54 -1.81
C ALA A 16 -16.70 -0.98 -1.67
N LEU A 17 -15.70 -1.80 -1.30
CA LEU A 17 -14.33 -1.36 -1.12
C LEU A 17 -13.59 -1.33 -2.45
N ARG A 18 -12.89 -0.22 -2.73
CA ARG A 18 -11.95 -0.08 -3.84
C ARG A 18 -10.54 0.02 -3.27
N ILE A 19 -9.70 -0.96 -3.61
CA ILE A 19 -8.42 -1.17 -2.93
C ILE A 19 -7.30 -1.05 -3.96
N PRO A 20 -6.37 -0.09 -3.79
CA PRO A 20 -5.24 0.07 -4.68
C PRO A 20 -4.12 -0.90 -4.33
N PHE A 21 -3.59 -1.60 -5.34
CA PHE A 21 -2.39 -2.43 -5.23
C PHE A 21 -1.37 -2.01 -6.27
N GLU A 22 -0.13 -1.84 -5.85
CA GLU A 22 1.04 -1.86 -6.73
C GLU A 22 1.33 -3.31 -7.13
N THR A 23 1.60 -3.53 -8.42
CA THR A 23 1.71 -4.89 -8.96
C THR A 23 3.05 -5.14 -9.62
N PHE A 24 3.72 -6.22 -9.21
CA PHE A 24 5.07 -6.55 -9.66
C PHE A 24 5.17 -8.03 -10.05
N THR A 25 6.12 -8.34 -10.93
CA THR A 25 6.55 -9.73 -11.15
C THR A 25 8.03 -9.86 -10.83
N PHE A 26 8.34 -10.87 -10.03
CA PHE A 26 9.69 -11.27 -9.71
C PHE A 26 9.97 -12.66 -10.29
N ARG A 27 11.25 -12.92 -10.56
CA ARG A 27 11.75 -14.24 -10.92
C ARG A 27 12.86 -14.64 -9.97
N ASP A 28 12.84 -15.90 -9.54
CA ASP A 28 13.94 -16.51 -8.81
C ASP A 28 14.20 -17.90 -9.37
N GLN A 29 15.36 -18.09 -10.01
CA GLN A 29 15.67 -19.31 -10.76
C GLN A 29 14.53 -19.66 -11.74
N ASN A 30 13.78 -20.73 -11.46
CA ASN A 30 12.67 -21.21 -12.27
C ASN A 30 11.29 -20.79 -11.74
N HIS A 31 11.23 -20.05 -10.63
CA HIS A 31 9.98 -19.59 -10.00
C HIS A 31 9.62 -18.19 -10.44
N ILE A 32 8.34 -17.97 -10.70
CA ILE A 32 7.76 -16.65 -10.96
C ILE A 32 6.86 -16.30 -9.78
N ALA A 33 7.00 -15.09 -9.26
CA ALA A 33 6.18 -14.56 -8.19
C ALA A 33 5.47 -13.28 -8.65
N HIS A 34 4.15 -13.29 -8.62
CA HIS A 34 3.30 -12.12 -8.87
C HIS A 34 2.89 -11.51 -7.53
N VAL A 35 3.33 -10.28 -7.29
CA VAL A 35 3.13 -9.58 -6.02
C VAL A 35 2.08 -8.50 -6.20
N PHE A 36 1.06 -8.51 -5.34
CA PHE A 36 0.04 -7.49 -5.21
C PHE A 36 0.24 -6.81 -3.85
N TYR A 37 0.72 -5.57 -3.86
CA TYR A 37 1.10 -4.83 -2.67
C TYR A 37 0.18 -3.61 -2.44
N CYS A 38 -0.64 -3.65 -1.39
CA CYS A 38 -1.48 -2.55 -0.96
C CYS A 38 -0.89 -1.87 0.28
N LEU A 39 -0.81 -0.55 0.20
CA LEU A 39 -0.29 0.31 1.26
C LEU A 39 -1.37 1.32 1.67
N TRP A 40 -1.89 1.17 2.89
CA TRP A 40 -2.76 2.17 3.52
C TRP A 40 -2.00 2.95 4.58
N GLN A 41 -1.67 4.19 4.24
CA GLN A 41 -1.24 5.17 5.23
C GLN A 41 -2.50 5.84 5.79
N ASN A 42 -2.68 5.77 7.11
CA ASN A 42 -3.69 6.60 7.76
C ASN A 42 -3.24 8.06 7.56
N LYS A 43 -3.83 8.74 6.58
CA LYS A 43 -3.64 10.17 6.39
C LYS A 43 -4.26 10.81 7.63
N ILE A 44 -3.44 11.11 8.64
CA ILE A 44 -3.82 12.08 9.67
C ILE A 44 -4.35 13.27 8.87
N SER A 45 -5.62 13.57 9.08
CA SER A 45 -6.36 14.54 8.28
C SER A 45 -5.50 15.78 8.10
N THR A 46 -5.27 16.18 6.85
CA THR A 46 -4.49 17.34 6.42
C THR A 46 -4.91 18.64 7.12
N ALA A 47 -6.05 18.65 7.83
CA ALA A 47 -6.50 19.71 8.72
C ALA A 47 -5.50 20.06 9.83
N VAL A 48 -4.74 19.12 10.38
CA VAL A 48 -3.77 19.42 11.46
C VAL A 48 -2.42 19.90 10.90
N ALA A 49 -2.04 19.49 9.68
CA ALA A 49 -0.84 19.95 8.99
C ALA A 49 -0.97 21.36 8.39
N ALA A 50 -2.20 21.75 8.02
CA ALA A 50 -2.50 23.09 7.50
C ALA A 50 -2.45 24.20 8.56
N ALA A 51 -2.61 23.87 9.85
CA ALA A 51 -2.55 24.86 10.92
C ALA A 51 -1.12 25.36 11.24
N THR A 52 -0.09 24.82 10.59
CA THR A 52 1.31 25.20 10.87
C THR A 52 2.18 25.34 9.61
N SER A 53 1.59 25.25 8.41
CA SER A 53 2.35 25.32 7.16
C SER A 53 1.80 26.43 6.27
N THR A 54 2.61 27.45 6.06
CA THR A 54 2.46 28.49 5.04
C THR A 54 2.06 27.86 3.68
N PRO A 55 1.21 28.53 2.87
CA PRO A 55 0.58 27.91 1.71
C PRO A 55 1.54 27.90 0.52
N GLU A 56 2.46 26.94 0.51
CA GLU A 56 3.15 26.56 -0.72
C GLU A 56 3.60 25.10 -0.58
N ALA A 57 3.43 24.33 -1.65
CA ALA A 57 3.61 22.88 -1.76
C ALA A 57 2.46 22.04 -1.18
N ALA A 58 1.46 21.81 -2.04
CA ALA A 58 0.88 20.47 -2.15
C ALA A 58 1.99 19.49 -2.59
N PRO A 59 2.14 18.32 -1.96
CA PRO A 59 2.93 17.27 -2.56
C PRO A 59 2.12 15.98 -2.66
N GLU A 60 1.82 15.57 -3.89
CA GLU A 60 1.52 14.16 -4.22
C GLU A 60 2.74 13.25 -4.03
N HIS A 61 3.91 13.81 -3.67
CA HIS A 61 5.14 13.06 -3.37
C HIS A 61 5.94 13.80 -2.29
N ALA A 62 5.57 13.68 -1.02
CA ALA A 62 6.43 14.17 0.07
C ALA A 62 7.56 13.16 0.33
N PRO A 63 8.84 13.59 0.36
CA PRO A 63 9.97 12.69 0.57
C PRO A 63 9.92 12.05 1.96
N MET A 64 10.14 10.74 1.95
CA MET A 64 10.30 9.89 3.12
C MET A 64 11.58 10.28 3.86
N GLY A 65 11.51 11.24 4.79
CA GLY A 65 12.68 11.64 5.55
C GLY A 65 12.44 12.82 6.48
N ASN A 66 12.58 12.56 7.78
CA ASN A 66 12.67 13.51 8.90
C ASN A 66 11.41 13.69 9.76
N TRP A 67 10.80 12.57 10.18
CA TRP A 67 10.01 12.56 11.41
C TRP A 67 10.96 12.73 12.62
N LYS A 68 10.99 13.91 13.25
CA LYS A 68 11.85 14.15 14.41
C LYS A 68 11.31 13.40 15.64
N THR A 69 12.21 12.80 16.42
CA THR A 69 11.91 12.02 17.65
C THR A 69 11.00 12.77 18.65
N ARG A 70 11.06 14.10 18.64
CA ARG A 70 10.21 14.96 19.50
C ARG A 70 8.73 14.93 19.12
N ASP A 71 8.41 14.81 17.84
CA ASP A 71 7.02 14.76 17.37
C ASP A 71 6.37 13.41 17.73
N ARG A 72 7.19 12.35 17.78
CA ARG A 72 6.80 11.02 18.26
C ARG A 72 6.34 11.05 19.72
N LEU A 73 7.15 11.67 20.58
CA LEU A 73 6.87 11.75 22.01
C LEU A 73 5.62 12.61 22.30
N ARG A 74 5.45 13.70 21.55
CA ARG A 74 4.30 14.60 21.71
C ARG A 74 2.99 13.94 21.31
N ASN A 75 2.98 13.10 20.27
CA ASN A 75 1.78 12.38 19.82
C ASN A 75 1.42 11.22 20.75
N VAL A 76 2.41 10.51 21.29
CA VAL A 76 2.20 9.48 22.34
C VAL A 76 1.53 10.09 23.58
N LEU A 77 2.01 11.25 24.02
CA LEU A 77 1.43 11.96 25.18
C LEU A 77 0.01 12.50 24.91
N ARG A 78 -0.37 12.75 23.66
CA ARG A 78 -1.74 13.13 23.26
C ARG A 78 -2.67 11.94 23.08
N GLY A 79 -2.20 10.71 23.26
CA GLY A 79 -2.99 9.50 22.98
C GLY A 79 -3.25 9.27 21.48
N GLU A 80 -2.59 10.03 20.61
CA GLU A 80 -2.59 9.82 19.17
C GLU A 80 -1.72 8.61 18.87
N ARG A 81 -2.33 7.42 18.93
CA ARG A 81 -1.72 6.22 18.41
C ARG A 81 -1.59 6.42 16.91
N HIS A 82 -0.36 6.59 16.42
CA HIS A 82 -0.08 6.39 15.01
C HIS A 82 -0.57 4.98 14.67
N PHE A 83 -1.75 4.89 14.06
CA PHE A 83 -2.15 3.77 13.22
C PHE A 83 -1.21 3.79 12.02
N GLY A 84 0.05 3.45 12.32
CA GLY A 84 1.15 3.40 11.39
C GLY A 84 0.74 2.45 10.29
N GLN A 85 0.80 2.96 9.06
CA GLN A 85 0.91 2.21 7.83
C GLN A 85 0.45 0.75 7.90
N GLN A 86 -0.77 0.47 7.43
CA GLN A 86 -1.23 -0.89 7.21
C GLN A 86 -0.80 -1.36 5.83
N VAL A 87 -0.27 -2.57 5.74
CA VAL A 87 0.17 -3.20 4.49
C VAL A 87 -0.61 -4.49 4.31
N LEU A 88 -1.06 -4.73 3.08
CA LEU A 88 -1.57 -6.02 2.63
C LEU A 88 -0.77 -6.45 1.41
N GLU A 89 -0.06 -7.57 1.52
CA GLU A 89 0.70 -8.16 0.43
C GLU A 89 0.17 -9.56 0.11
N ILE A 90 -0.09 -9.82 -1.16
CA ILE A 90 -0.55 -11.11 -1.66
C ILE A 90 0.42 -11.54 -2.75
N ILE A 91 0.97 -12.73 -2.62
CA ILE A 91 1.95 -13.28 -3.56
C ILE A 91 1.40 -14.57 -4.16
N ILE A 92 1.43 -14.66 -5.48
CA ILE A 92 1.04 -15.85 -6.23
C ILE A 92 2.26 -16.38 -6.97
N PHE A 93 2.64 -17.63 -6.66
CA PHE A 93 3.77 -18.30 -7.26
C PHE A 93 3.37 -19.20 -8.44
N ASP A 94 4.33 -19.45 -9.31
CA ASP A 94 4.31 -20.48 -10.35
C ASP A 94 3.15 -20.39 -11.35
N ILE A 95 2.62 -19.19 -11.56
CA ILE A 95 1.78 -18.84 -12.71
C ILE A 95 2.69 -18.16 -13.76
N PRO A 96 2.62 -18.57 -15.03
CA PRO A 96 3.60 -18.14 -16.04
C PRO A 96 3.45 -16.68 -16.46
N ASP A 97 2.24 -16.12 -16.38
CA ASP A 97 1.97 -14.75 -16.83
C ASP A 97 1.08 -13.97 -15.85
N PHE A 98 1.21 -12.65 -15.94
CA PHE A 98 0.50 -11.73 -15.05
C PHE A 98 -1.03 -11.76 -15.23
N PRO A 99 -1.62 -11.78 -16.43
CA PRO A 99 -3.08 -11.89 -16.60
C PRO A 99 -3.68 -13.13 -15.90
N GLN A 100 -3.05 -14.30 -16.01
CA GLN A 100 -3.49 -15.50 -15.31
C GLN A 100 -3.36 -15.35 -13.79
N ALA A 101 -2.29 -14.71 -13.31
CA ALA A 101 -2.08 -14.46 -11.90
C ALA A 101 -3.08 -13.44 -11.33
N GLU A 102 -3.41 -12.40 -12.09
CA GLU A 102 -4.43 -11.41 -11.76
C GLU A 102 -5.82 -12.06 -11.69
N ALA A 103 -6.15 -12.95 -12.64
CA ALA A 103 -7.39 -13.71 -12.57
C ALA A 103 -7.45 -14.63 -11.32
N ALA A 104 -6.33 -15.26 -10.95
CA ALA A 104 -6.25 -16.07 -9.74
C ALA A 104 -6.39 -15.22 -8.46
N PHE A 105 -5.75 -14.06 -8.43
CA PHE A 105 -5.87 -13.06 -7.37
C PHE A 105 -7.32 -12.61 -7.20
N LEU A 106 -7.99 -12.21 -8.28
CA LEU A 106 -9.38 -11.77 -8.28
C LEU A 106 -10.35 -12.82 -7.73
N ARG A 107 -10.12 -14.12 -8.04
CA ARG A 107 -10.94 -15.21 -7.49
C ARG A 107 -10.79 -15.36 -5.97
N ARG A 108 -9.60 -15.06 -5.42
CA ARG A 108 -9.31 -15.20 -3.99
C ARG A 108 -9.64 -13.95 -3.18
N LEU A 109 -9.65 -12.78 -3.82
CA LEU A 109 -9.76 -11.51 -3.15
C LEU A 109 -11.00 -11.36 -2.24
N PRO A 110 -12.22 -11.84 -2.61
CA PRO A 110 -13.39 -11.78 -1.74
C PRO A 110 -13.29 -12.65 -0.48
N ASP A 111 -12.49 -13.73 -0.52
CA ASP A 111 -12.27 -14.59 0.65
C ASP A 111 -11.28 -13.95 1.63
N LEU A 112 -10.33 -13.18 1.11
CA LEU A 112 -9.26 -12.53 1.87
C LEU A 112 -9.70 -11.22 2.51
N ILE A 113 -10.63 -10.50 1.89
CA ILE A 113 -11.07 -9.18 2.33
C ILE A 113 -12.58 -9.22 2.54
N LYS A 114 -13.00 -9.13 3.80
CA LYS A 114 -14.42 -9.09 4.17
C LYS A 114 -14.80 -7.68 4.60
N PRO A 115 -15.48 -6.88 3.75
CA PRO A 115 -16.08 -5.64 4.20
C PRO A 115 -17.06 -5.95 5.33
N ARG A 116 -16.90 -5.27 6.47
CA ARG A 116 -17.82 -5.37 7.61
C ARG A 116 -18.98 -4.41 7.47
#